data_AF-A0ABD0R1N9-F1
#
_entry.id   AF-A0ABD0R1N9-F1
#
_cell.length_a   1.000
_cell.length_b   1.000
_cell.length_c   1.000
_cell.angle_alpha   90.00
_cell.angle_beta   90.00
_cell.angle_gamma   90.00
#
_symmetry.space_group_name_H-M   'P 1'
#
loop_
_entity.id
_entity.type
_entity.pdbx_description
1 polymer ?
#
loop_
_entity_poly.entity_id
_entity_poly.type
_entity_poly.pdbx_seq_one_letter_code
_entity_poly.pdbx_strand_id
1 'polypeptide(L)'
;MFLVSFSGAHLCGLASTVLSTLVVLNALTVRGTNAATTGCPTCGMPAMEKGTEERYLIEIAKQQILNKLHLRERPNITQTVPRAALMTALRKLHAGRLRQDGTLELDNNVPYSRTSNQAYEIVSFADV
;
A
#
# COMPACT_ATOMS: atom_id res chain seq x y z
N MET A 1 30.93 -69.23 16.48
CA MET A 1 30.74 -68.21 15.42
C MET A 1 29.60 -67.29 15.84
N PHE A 2 29.91 -66.00 15.86
CA PHE A 2 29.17 -64.87 16.41
C PHE A 2 27.71 -64.79 15.94
N LEU A 3 26.76 -64.78 16.87
CA LEU A 3 25.37 -64.49 16.56
C LEU A 3 24.77 -63.54 17.62
N VAL A 4 24.27 -62.42 17.10
CA VAL A 4 23.24 -61.53 17.65
C VAL A 4 23.63 -60.64 18.85
N SER A 5 24.33 -59.55 18.57
CA SER A 5 24.23 -58.31 19.39
C SER A 5 24.70 -57.10 18.59
N PHE A 6 23.89 -56.64 17.63
CA PHE A 6 24.12 -55.36 16.93
C PHE A 6 22.88 -54.48 16.79
N SER A 7 21.73 -54.88 17.34
CA SER A 7 20.43 -54.29 16.99
C SER A 7 20.00 -53.08 17.85
N GLY A 8 20.59 -52.85 19.04
CA GLY A 8 20.15 -51.79 19.95
C GLY A 8 20.76 -50.40 19.67
N ALA A 9 22.07 -50.34 19.40
CA ALA A 9 22.79 -49.08 19.24
C ALA A 9 22.52 -48.40 17.89
N HIS A 10 22.34 -49.19 16.82
CA HIS A 10 22.03 -48.65 15.50
C HIS A 10 20.62 -48.07 15.40
N LEU A 11 19.63 -48.71 16.06
CA LEU A 11 18.25 -48.20 16.12
C LEU A 11 18.16 -46.88 16.91
N CYS A 12 18.91 -46.77 18.01
CA CYS A 12 18.94 -45.57 18.86
C CYS A 12 19.56 -44.38 18.12
N GLY A 13 20.66 -44.61 17.39
CA GLY A 13 21.30 -43.57 16.56
C GLY A 13 20.38 -43.07 15.43
N LEU A 14 19.67 -43.97 14.76
CA LEU A 14 18.70 -43.62 13.72
C LEU A 14 17.49 -42.85 14.29
N ALA A 15 17.00 -43.22 15.46
CA ALA A 15 15.92 -42.49 16.13
C ALA A 15 16.37 -41.06 16.51
N SER A 16 17.59 -40.89 17.01
CA SER A 16 18.13 -39.58 17.40
C SER A 16 18.38 -38.66 16.22
N THR A 17 18.86 -39.18 15.09
CA THR A 17 19.05 -38.38 13.87
C THR A 17 17.71 -37.99 13.25
N VAL A 18 16.73 -38.91 13.23
CA VAL A 18 15.36 -38.60 12.77
C VAL A 18 14.69 -37.56 13.67
N LEU A 19 14.84 -37.65 14.99
CA LEU A 19 14.30 -36.66 15.91
C LEU A 19 14.96 -35.29 15.70
N SER A 20 16.28 -35.27 15.52
CA SER A 20 17.02 -34.04 15.26
C SER A 20 16.65 -33.41 13.92
N THR A 21 16.51 -34.21 12.85
CA THR A 21 16.08 -33.71 11.54
C THR A 21 14.65 -33.22 11.57
N LEU A 22 13.73 -33.91 12.27
CA LEU A 22 12.36 -33.43 12.47
C LEU A 22 12.31 -32.11 13.24
N VAL A 23 13.11 -31.94 14.30
CA VAL A 23 13.19 -30.69 15.06
C VAL A 23 13.75 -29.55 14.18
N VAL A 24 14.80 -29.81 13.40
CA VAL A 24 15.37 -28.84 12.46
C VAL A 24 14.37 -28.49 11.35
N LEU A 25 13.65 -29.47 10.81
CA LEU A 25 12.63 -29.25 9.77
C LEU A 25 11.47 -28.41 10.32
N ASN A 26 11.01 -28.70 11.54
CA ASN A 26 9.96 -27.91 12.20
C ASN A 26 10.43 -26.48 12.55
N ALA A 27 11.69 -26.30 12.95
CA ALA A 27 12.25 -24.97 13.18
C ALA A 27 12.40 -24.16 11.88
N LEU A 28 12.75 -24.82 10.78
CA LEU A 28 12.83 -24.23 9.44
C LEU A 28 11.45 -23.91 8.87
N THR A 29 10.44 -24.77 9.07
CA THR A 29 9.07 -24.51 8.63
C THR A 29 8.44 -23.37 9.43
N VAL A 30 8.65 -23.29 10.75
CA VAL A 30 8.17 -22.16 11.57
C VAL A 30 8.80 -20.82 11.15
N ARG A 31 10.05 -20.82 10.65
CA ARG A 31 10.68 -19.63 10.06
C ARG A 31 10.27 -19.38 8.60
N GLY A 32 9.92 -20.42 7.85
CA GLY A 32 9.66 -20.39 6.41
C GLY A 32 8.19 -20.17 6.01
N THR A 33 7.22 -20.41 6.90
CA THR A 33 5.79 -20.20 6.59
C THR A 33 5.37 -18.74 6.55
N ASN A 34 6.24 -17.81 6.93
CA ASN A 34 5.97 -16.38 6.79
C ASN A 34 6.16 -15.88 5.34
N ALA A 35 6.73 -16.71 4.45
CA ALA A 35 6.96 -16.36 3.04
C ALA A 35 5.72 -16.55 2.14
N ALA A 36 4.63 -17.15 2.65
CA ALA A 36 3.40 -17.38 1.90
C ALA A 36 2.33 -16.28 2.10
N THR A 37 2.65 -15.22 2.86
CA THR A 37 1.86 -13.98 2.84
C THR A 37 2.67 -12.93 2.09
N THR A 38 2.16 -12.54 0.92
CA THR A 38 2.70 -11.64 -0.09
C THR A 38 3.03 -10.23 0.43
N GLY A 39 3.97 -10.11 1.37
CA GLY A 39 4.46 -8.85 1.91
C GLY A 39 5.47 -8.19 0.99
N CYS A 40 5.65 -6.87 1.10
CA CYS A 40 6.60 -6.14 0.28
C CYS A 40 8.04 -6.47 0.73
N PRO A 41 8.90 -7.04 -0.15
CA PRO A 41 10.24 -7.49 0.22
C PRO A 41 11.19 -6.35 0.60
N THR A 42 10.88 -5.11 0.20
CA THR A 42 11.68 -3.93 0.53
C THR A 42 11.41 -3.38 1.93
N CYS A 43 10.16 -3.40 2.39
CA CYS A 43 9.81 -2.83 3.70
C CYS A 43 9.52 -3.88 4.78
N GLY A 44 9.52 -5.17 4.45
CA GLY A 44 9.33 -6.27 5.41
C GLY A 44 7.95 -6.31 6.06
N MET A 45 6.99 -5.54 5.53
CA MET A 45 5.64 -5.46 6.08
C MET A 45 4.81 -6.67 5.62
N PRO A 46 4.02 -7.28 6.53
CA PRO A 46 3.12 -8.37 6.16
C PRO A 46 2.08 -7.88 5.14
N ALA A 47 1.58 -8.80 4.32
CA ALA A 47 0.47 -8.51 3.40
C ALA A 47 -0.72 -7.97 4.21
N MET A 48 -1.10 -6.71 3.97
CA MET A 48 -2.23 -6.08 4.63
C MET A 48 -3.54 -6.71 4.14
N GLU A 49 -4.53 -6.83 5.02
CA GLU A 49 -5.86 -7.29 4.63
C GLU A 49 -6.47 -6.30 3.62
N LYS A 50 -7.05 -6.83 2.54
CA LYS A 50 -7.72 -6.04 1.49
C LYS A 50 -8.81 -5.17 2.12
N GLY A 51 -8.60 -3.85 2.16
CA GLY A 51 -9.48 -2.86 2.78
C GLY A 51 -8.85 -2.13 3.98
N THR A 52 -7.89 -2.75 4.66
CA THR A 52 -7.10 -2.08 5.70
C THR A 52 -6.05 -1.15 5.09
N GLU A 53 -5.47 -1.55 3.94
CA GLU A 53 -4.59 -0.70 3.14
C GLU A 53 -5.30 0.58 2.67
N GLU A 54 -6.50 0.46 2.12
CA GLU A 54 -7.27 1.62 1.65
C GLU A 54 -7.54 2.61 2.78
N ARG A 55 -7.96 2.12 3.96
CA ARG A 55 -8.17 2.97 5.14
C ARG A 55 -6.90 3.70 5.54
N TYR A 56 -5.77 3.01 5.54
CA TYR A 56 -4.46 3.59 5.86
C TYR A 56 -4.07 4.68 4.85
N LEU A 57 -4.25 4.43 3.54
CA LEU A 57 -4.02 5.43 2.49
C LEU A 57 -4.94 6.65 2.65
N ILE A 58 -6.20 6.44 3.02
CA ILE A 58 -7.15 7.53 3.29
C ILE A 58 -6.68 8.38 4.48
N GLU A 59 -6.20 7.76 5.56
CA GLU A 59 -5.68 8.49 6.73
C GLU A 59 -4.43 9.29 6.40
N ILE A 60 -3.51 8.73 5.62
CA ILE A 60 -2.35 9.45 5.10
C ILE A 60 -2.80 10.64 4.24
N ALA A 61 -3.74 10.43 3.32
CA ALA A 61 -4.24 11.48 2.45
C ALA A 61 -4.87 12.63 3.26
N LYS A 62 -5.68 12.31 4.28
CA LYS A 62 -6.26 13.30 5.20
C LYS A 62 -5.16 14.11 5.90
N GLN A 63 -4.16 13.44 6.45
CA GLN A 63 -3.06 14.12 7.15
C GLN A 63 -2.24 14.99 6.20
N GLN A 64 -1.99 14.52 4.98
CA GLN A 64 -1.28 15.27 3.95
C GLN A 64 -2.05 16.53 3.55
N ILE A 65 -3.37 16.45 3.37
CA ILE A 65 -4.22 17.61 3.06
C ILE A 65 -4.14 18.64 4.18
N LEU A 66 -4.29 18.23 5.44
CA LEU A 66 -4.19 19.14 6.58
C LEU A 66 -2.82 19.82 6.64
N ASN A 67 -1.74 19.06 6.45
CA ASN A 67 -0.38 19.59 6.44
C ASN A 67 -0.17 20.60 5.30
N LYS A 68 -0.61 20.29 4.07
CA LYS A 68 -0.51 21.19 2.91
C LYS A 68 -1.33 22.47 3.07
N LEU A 69 -2.43 22.42 3.82
CA LEU A 69 -3.23 23.59 4.17
C LEU A 69 -2.71 24.32 5.41
N HIS A 70 -1.62 23.86 6.02
CA HIS A 70 -1.09 24.36 7.30
C HIS A 70 -2.13 24.34 8.43
N LEU A 71 -3.02 23.35 8.42
CA LEU A 71 -4.06 23.14 9.43
C LEU A 71 -3.64 22.01 10.37
N ARG A 72 -3.93 22.18 11.67
CA ARG A 72 -3.71 21.12 12.68
C ARG A 72 -4.82 20.07 12.66
N GLU A 73 -6.05 20.51 12.46
CA GLU A 73 -7.25 19.67 12.45
C GLU A 73 -8.26 20.20 11.45
N ARG A 74 -9.32 19.41 11.21
CA ARG A 74 -10.43 19.82 10.36
C ARG A 74 -11.16 21.01 11.00
N PRO A 75 -11.32 22.16 10.31
CA PRO A 75 -12.06 23.29 10.84
C PRO A 75 -13.51 22.92 11.16
N ASN A 76 -13.98 23.29 12.36
CA ASN A 76 -15.37 23.11 12.77
C ASN A 76 -16.24 24.24 12.18
N ILE A 77 -17.23 23.89 11.37
CA ILE A 77 -18.16 24.85 10.74
C ILE A 77 -19.42 24.92 11.59
N THR A 78 -19.47 25.90 12.49
CA THR A 78 -20.62 26.12 13.39
C THR A 78 -21.80 26.84 12.72
N GLN A 79 -21.53 27.61 11.67
CA GLN A 79 -22.53 28.29 10.86
C GLN A 79 -22.19 28.14 9.39
N THR A 80 -23.13 27.57 8.62
CA THR A 80 -22.94 27.38 7.19
C THR A 80 -23.29 28.65 6.43
N VAL A 81 -22.45 29.01 5.45
CA VAL A 81 -22.76 30.10 4.52
C VAL A 81 -23.90 29.63 3.61
N PRO A 82 -24.97 30.44 3.42
CA PRO A 82 -26.03 30.11 2.48
C PRO A 82 -25.45 29.81 1.09
N ARG A 83 -25.88 28.71 0.47
CA ARG A 83 -25.31 28.21 -0.80
C ARG A 83 -25.29 29.29 -1.88
N ALA A 84 -26.35 30.10 -1.98
CA ALA A 84 -26.44 31.19 -2.94
C ALA A 84 -25.31 32.23 -2.75
N ALA A 85 -25.06 32.67 -1.52
CA ALA A 85 -24.01 33.64 -1.20
C ALA A 85 -22.62 33.07 -1.52
N LEU A 86 -22.38 31.79 -1.18
CA LEU A 86 -21.13 31.10 -1.51
C LEU A 86 -20.89 31.07 -3.02
N MET A 87 -21.90 30.68 -3.81
CA MET A 87 -21.79 30.62 -5.28
C MET A 87 -21.55 31.99 -5.90
N THR A 88 -22.23 33.03 -5.41
CA THR A 88 -22.01 34.41 -5.87
C THR A 88 -20.60 34.88 -5.53
N ALA A 89 -20.11 34.61 -4.32
CA ALA A 89 -18.76 34.98 -3.90
C ALA A 89 -17.69 34.28 -4.77
N LEU A 90 -17.79 32.96 -4.95
CA LEU A 90 -16.85 32.20 -5.78
C LEU A 90 -16.84 32.67 -7.25
N ARG A 91 -18.01 33.00 -7.82
CA ARG A 91 -18.11 33.59 -9.17
C ARG A 91 -17.41 34.94 -9.26
N LYS A 92 -17.55 35.79 -8.24
CA LYS A 92 -16.90 37.12 -8.17
C LYS A 92 -15.39 37.03 -7.95
N LEU A 93 -14.93 36.04 -7.19
CA LEU A 93 -13.53 35.83 -6.88
C LEU A 93 -12.75 35.12 -8.00
N HIS A 94 -13.41 34.75 -9.10
CA HIS A 94 -12.83 33.95 -10.19
C HIS A 94 -12.10 32.69 -9.68
N ALA A 95 -12.57 32.10 -8.59
CA ALA A 95 -11.98 30.90 -7.97
C ALA A 95 -12.25 29.60 -8.76
N GLY A 96 -12.86 29.72 -9.94
CA GLY A 96 -13.29 28.64 -10.81
C GLY A 96 -14.58 28.96 -11.57
N ARG A 97 -14.86 28.18 -12.62
CA ARG A 97 -16.12 28.23 -13.37
C ARG A 97 -17.20 27.46 -12.61
N LEU A 98 -18.18 28.19 -12.10
CA LEU A 98 -19.39 27.62 -11.51
C LEU A 98 -20.44 27.36 -12.59
N ARG A 99 -20.80 26.10 -12.79
CA ARG A 99 -21.88 25.70 -13.70
C ARG A 99 -23.25 25.85 -13.01
N GLN A 100 -24.31 25.98 -13.81
CA GLN A 100 -25.67 26.26 -13.35
C GLN A 100 -26.28 25.11 -12.51
N ASP A 101 -25.73 23.90 -12.63
CA ASP A 101 -26.01 22.73 -11.81
C ASP A 101 -25.40 22.80 -10.39
N GLY A 102 -24.61 23.83 -10.11
CA GLY A 102 -23.93 24.03 -8.84
C GLY A 102 -22.61 23.28 -8.70
N THR A 103 -22.07 22.74 -9.80
CA THR A 103 -20.73 22.15 -9.88
C THR A 103 -19.68 23.26 -10.02
N LEU A 104 -18.63 23.20 -9.20
CA LEU A 104 -17.48 24.13 -9.26
C LEU A 104 -16.33 23.44 -9.99
N GLU A 105 -15.98 23.95 -11.16
CA GLU A 105 -14.72 23.62 -11.82
C GLU A 105 -13.68 24.64 -11.38
N LEU A 106 -12.75 24.24 -10.51
CA LEU A 106 -11.65 25.12 -10.12
C LEU A 106 -10.69 25.20 -11.31
N ASP A 107 -10.46 26.42 -11.81
CA ASP A 107 -9.43 26.73 -12.80
C ASP A 107 -8.06 26.64 -12.13
N ASN A 108 -7.66 25.41 -11.82
CA ASN A 108 -6.37 25.13 -11.23
C ASN A 108 -5.32 25.31 -12.33
N ASN A 109 -4.54 26.40 -12.23
CA ASN A 109 -3.18 26.49 -12.77
C ASN A 109 -2.26 25.49 -12.05
N VAL A 110 -2.67 24.23 -11.91
CA VAL A 110 -1.73 23.13 -11.69
C VAL A 110 -1.00 23.03 -13.02
N PRO A 111 0.30 23.37 -13.11
CA PRO A 111 1.02 23.10 -14.33
C PRO A 111 0.91 21.59 -14.53
N TYR A 112 0.18 21.22 -15.58
CA TYR A 112 0.05 19.86 -16.07
C TYR A 112 1.43 19.45 -16.59
N SER A 113 2.40 19.32 -15.69
CA SER A 113 3.75 18.83 -15.94
C SER A 113 3.78 17.30 -15.98
N ARG A 114 2.63 16.68 -16.27
CA ARG A 114 2.57 15.25 -16.59
C ARG A 114 2.62 14.96 -18.09
N THR A 115 2.40 15.94 -18.96
CA THR A 115 2.66 15.76 -20.41
C THR A 115 4.11 15.99 -20.81
N SER A 116 4.92 16.71 -20.02
CA SER A 116 6.34 16.90 -20.35
C SER A 116 7.22 15.69 -20.01
N ASN A 117 6.70 14.71 -19.26
CA ASN A 117 7.42 13.47 -18.93
C ASN A 117 7.16 12.31 -19.91
N GLN A 118 6.39 12.53 -20.97
CA GLN A 118 6.40 11.65 -22.13
C GLN A 118 7.55 12.09 -23.04
N ALA A 119 8.78 11.94 -22.55
CA ALA A 119 10.02 12.27 -23.28
C ALA A 119 10.43 11.16 -24.27
N TYR A 120 9.46 10.43 -24.83
CA TYR A 120 9.75 9.39 -25.82
C TYR A 120 8.66 9.33 -26.89
N GLU A 121 9.12 9.32 -28.13
CA GLU A 121 8.34 9.05 -29.33
C GLU A 121 8.66 7.62 -29.78
N ILE A 122 7.64 6.79 -30.01
CA ILE A 122 7.82 5.40 -30.47
C ILE A 122 7.75 5.40 -31.99
N VAL A 123 8.84 5.07 -32.67
CA VAL A 123 8.88 4.87 -34.13
C VAL A 123 8.97 3.37 -34.43
N SER A 124 7.95 2.82 -35.09
CA SER A 124 7.93 1.42 -35.52
C SER A 124 8.30 1.33 -37.00
N PHE A 125 9.25 0.48 -37.35
CA PHE A 125 9.56 0.12 -38.74
C PHE A 125 8.90 -1.21 -39.08
N ALA A 126 8.46 -1.37 -40.32
CA ALA A 126 8.02 -2.65 -40.85
C ALA A 126 9.26 -3.50 -41.19
N ASP A 127 9.21 -4.79 -40.90
CA ASP A 127 10.24 -5.76 -41.29
C ASP A 127 10.14 -6.02 -42.80
N VAL A 128 11.30 -6.08 -43.49
CA VAL A 128 11.38 -6.26 -44.96
C VAL A 128 11.58 -7.71 -45.35
#